data_AF-A0A969VK26-F1
#
_entry.id   AF-A0A969VK26-F1
#
_cell.length_a   1.000
_cell.length_b   1.000
_cell.length_c   1.000
_cell.angle_alpha   90.00
_cell.angle_beta   90.00
_cell.angle_gamma   90.00
#
_symmetry.space_group_name_H-M   'P 1'
#
loop_
_entity.id
_entity.type
_entity.pdbx_description
1 polymer ?
#
loop_
_entity_poly.entity_id
_entity_poly.type
_entity_poly.pdbx_seq_one_letter_code
_entity_poly.pdbx_strand_id
1 'polypeptide(L)'
;MSGMINILKLCVGADSVEDLLDWQASQRRHWPPGKAVHVTRMWPKREAEVLEGGSLYWVIKGVILARQTIHDLQQVDMGDGISRCALVLDAEVIRTEAAPRRPFQGWRYLEPADSPRDLPKGRAKDDPLPAALAQALAEIGLR
;
A
#
# COMPACT_ATOMS: atom_id res chain seq x y z
N MET A 1 17.97 -0.07 -18.67
CA MET A 1 17.97 0.28 -17.25
C MET A 1 16.56 0.04 -16.77
N SER A 2 16.37 -0.92 -15.89
CA SER A 2 15.05 -1.15 -15.28
C SER A 2 14.69 0.09 -14.47
N GLY A 3 13.46 0.58 -14.58
CA GLY A 3 12.99 1.64 -13.72
C GLY A 3 12.42 1.07 -12.42
N MET A 4 12.38 1.90 -11.37
CA MET A 4 11.70 1.57 -10.12
C MET A 4 10.27 1.05 -10.36
N ILE A 5 9.83 0.06 -9.57
CA ILE A 5 8.45 -0.43 -9.62
C ILE A 5 7.77 -0.44 -8.26
N ASN A 6 6.46 -0.17 -8.27
CA ASN A 6 5.64 -0.20 -7.08
C ASN A 6 4.89 -1.53 -6.95
N ILE A 7 4.35 -1.77 -5.77
CA ILE A 7 3.47 -2.91 -5.49
C ILE A 7 2.12 -2.34 -5.08
N LEU A 8 1.02 -2.86 -5.62
CA LEU A 8 -0.32 -2.62 -5.11
C LEU A 8 -0.81 -3.87 -4.36
N LYS A 9 -1.49 -3.67 -3.24
CA LYS A 9 -1.92 -4.77 -2.37
C LYS A 9 -3.24 -4.45 -1.67
N LEU A 10 -4.10 -5.46 -1.55
CA LEU A 10 -5.32 -5.36 -0.75
C LEU A 10 -5.01 -5.15 0.75
N CYS A 11 -5.62 -4.13 1.34
CA CYS A 11 -5.65 -3.90 2.77
C CYS A 11 -6.89 -4.60 3.37
N VAL A 12 -6.76 -5.91 3.60
CA VAL A 12 -7.87 -6.75 4.09
C VAL A 12 -8.21 -6.37 5.54
N GLY A 13 -9.49 -6.15 5.82
CA GLY A 13 -9.97 -5.82 7.16
C GLY A 13 -9.93 -4.32 7.51
N ALA A 14 -9.54 -3.47 6.56
CA ALA A 14 -9.65 -2.01 6.69
C ALA A 14 -10.82 -1.49 5.83
N ASP A 15 -11.60 -0.58 6.40
CA ASP A 15 -12.66 0.14 5.70
C ASP A 15 -12.20 1.55 5.29
N SER A 16 -11.13 2.05 5.90
CA SER A 16 -10.58 3.40 5.74
C SER A 16 -9.04 3.45 5.86
N VAL A 17 -8.43 4.61 5.57
CA VAL A 17 -6.98 4.82 5.80
C VAL A 17 -6.69 4.92 7.30
N GLU A 18 -7.66 5.40 8.06
CA GLU A 18 -7.62 5.53 9.51
C GLU A 18 -7.45 4.15 10.18
N ASP A 19 -8.16 3.12 9.70
CA ASP A 19 -8.00 1.75 10.22
C ASP A 19 -6.55 1.22 10.02
N LEU A 20 -5.94 1.55 8.87
CA LEU A 20 -4.54 1.21 8.60
C LEU A 20 -3.59 1.94 9.56
N LEU A 21 -3.83 3.24 9.80
CA LEU A 21 -3.02 4.06 10.71
C LEU A 21 -3.11 3.52 12.15
N ASP A 22 -4.32 3.25 12.62
CA ASP A 22 -4.58 2.73 13.97
C ASP A 22 -3.95 1.35 14.15
N TRP A 23 -4.08 0.48 13.15
CA TRP A 23 -3.43 -0.83 13.18
C TRP A 23 -1.91 -0.69 13.26
N GLN A 24 -1.28 0.17 12.44
CA GLN A 24 0.17 0.39 12.50
C GLN A 24 0.63 0.98 13.84
N ALA A 25 -0.13 1.93 14.39
CA ALA A 25 0.15 2.49 15.71
C ALA A 25 0.11 1.41 16.80
N SER A 26 -0.84 0.47 16.73
CA SER A 26 -0.94 -0.65 17.67
C SER A 26 0.26 -1.62 17.60
N GLN A 27 0.86 -1.75 16.41
CA GLN A 27 1.95 -2.68 16.14
C GLN A 27 3.35 -2.07 16.28
N ARG A 28 3.46 -0.74 16.36
CA ARG A 28 4.72 0.03 16.49
C ARG A 28 5.79 -0.61 17.36
N ARG A 29 5.41 -1.14 18.53
CA ARG A 29 6.35 -1.71 19.52
C ARG A 29 7.06 -2.98 19.03
N HIS A 30 6.52 -3.64 18.02
CA HIS A 30 7.05 -4.88 17.45
C HIS A 30 7.96 -4.63 16.25
N TRP A 31 8.03 -3.38 15.75
CA TRP A 31 8.76 -3.04 14.53
C TRP A 31 9.99 -2.19 14.81
N PRO A 32 10.99 -2.21 13.92
CA PRO A 32 12.13 -1.29 14.01
C PRO A 32 11.66 0.18 14.07
N PRO A 33 12.39 1.06 14.77
CA PRO A 33 12.04 2.48 14.85
C PRO A 33 11.85 3.10 13.46
N GLY A 34 10.73 3.80 13.27
CA GLY A 34 10.41 4.47 12.01
C GLY A 34 10.02 3.53 10.85
N LYS A 35 9.76 2.24 11.12
CA LYS A 35 9.34 1.27 10.12
C LYS A 35 7.99 0.64 10.44
N ALA A 36 7.33 0.15 9.41
CA ALA A 36 6.22 -0.80 9.50
C ALA A 36 6.59 -2.08 8.76
N VAL A 37 6.15 -3.25 9.23
CA VAL A 37 6.48 -4.53 8.58
C VAL A 37 5.21 -5.22 8.12
N HIS A 38 5.14 -5.50 6.82
CA HIS A 38 4.05 -6.27 6.24
C HIS A 38 4.56 -7.61 5.71
N VAL A 39 4.10 -8.72 6.28
CA VAL A 39 4.52 -10.07 5.85
C VAL A 39 3.66 -10.58 4.70
N THR A 40 4.30 -11.11 3.67
CA THR A 40 3.68 -11.77 2.52
C THR A 40 4.24 -13.18 2.33
N ARG A 41 3.44 -14.06 1.73
CA ARG A 41 3.86 -15.45 1.45
C ARG A 41 4.78 -15.57 0.24
N MET A 42 4.77 -14.60 -0.67
CA MET A 42 5.51 -14.69 -1.94
C MET A 42 6.54 -13.56 -2.00
N TRP A 43 7.76 -13.92 -2.39
CA TRP A 43 8.83 -12.95 -2.64
C TRP A 43 8.59 -12.17 -3.95
N PRO A 44 8.74 -10.84 -3.97
CA PRO A 44 8.71 -10.06 -5.21
C PRO A 44 9.82 -10.48 -6.18
N LYS A 45 9.47 -11.04 -7.34
CA LYS A 45 10.43 -11.41 -8.40
C LYS A 45 11.23 -10.24 -8.98
N ARG A 46 10.70 -9.01 -8.89
CA ARG A 46 11.32 -7.75 -9.36
C ARG A 46 11.94 -6.98 -8.19
N GLU A 47 12.59 -7.69 -7.27
CA GLU A 47 13.13 -7.13 -6.03
C GLU A 47 14.03 -5.90 -6.25
N ALA A 48 14.98 -5.99 -7.18
CA ALA A 48 15.90 -4.88 -7.45
C ALA A 48 15.16 -3.59 -7.83
N GLU A 49 14.10 -3.70 -8.64
CA GLU A 49 13.28 -2.58 -9.08
C GLU A 49 12.37 -2.05 -7.96
N VAL A 50 11.89 -2.93 -7.10
CA VAL A 50 11.12 -2.56 -5.91
C VAL A 50 12.00 -1.79 -4.91
N LEU A 51 13.26 -2.21 -4.75
CA LEU A 51 14.21 -1.58 -3.84
C LEU A 51 14.87 -0.32 -4.41
N GLU A 52 14.67 0.01 -5.69
CA GLU A 52 15.10 1.26 -6.33
C GLU A 52 14.20 2.47 -5.98
N GLY A 53 13.53 2.42 -4.83
CA GLY A 53 12.62 3.47 -4.34
C GLY A 53 11.14 3.18 -4.54
N GLY A 54 10.76 1.92 -4.76
CA GLY A 54 9.38 1.48 -4.90
C GLY A 54 8.55 1.69 -3.64
N SER A 55 7.24 1.75 -3.81
CA SER A 55 6.27 1.88 -2.72
C SER A 55 5.23 0.77 -2.74
N LEU A 56 4.69 0.44 -1.58
CA LEU A 56 3.48 -0.35 -1.41
C LEU A 56 2.27 0.58 -1.40
N TYR A 57 1.36 0.41 -2.36
CA TYR A 57 0.08 1.09 -2.45
C TYR A 57 -1.04 0.22 -1.89
N TRP A 58 -1.78 0.77 -0.94
CA TRP A 58 -2.86 0.10 -0.23
C TRP A 58 -4.19 0.31 -0.95
N VAL A 59 -4.80 -0.81 -1.35
CA VAL A 59 -6.15 -0.85 -1.90
C VAL A 59 -7.13 -1.14 -0.76
N ILE A 60 -7.97 -0.16 -0.43
CA ILE A 60 -9.01 -0.22 0.60
C ILE A 60 -10.36 -0.11 -0.11
N LYS A 61 -11.25 -1.07 0.13
CA LYS A 61 -12.56 -1.16 -0.55
C LYS A 61 -12.51 -0.98 -2.08
N GLY A 62 -11.47 -1.53 -2.72
CA GLY A 62 -11.29 -1.46 -4.17
C GLY A 62 -10.73 -0.14 -4.69
N VAL A 63 -10.24 0.75 -3.82
CA VAL A 63 -9.65 2.03 -4.20
C VAL A 63 -8.27 2.17 -3.57
N ILE A 64 -7.27 2.62 -4.34
CA ILE A 64 -5.98 3.02 -3.77
C ILE A 64 -6.18 4.35 -3.04
N LEU A 65 -5.81 4.40 -1.75
CA LEU A 65 -5.97 5.59 -0.91
C LEU A 65 -4.69 6.01 -0.17
N ALA A 66 -3.70 5.13 -0.09
CA ALA A 66 -2.46 5.40 0.61
C ALA A 66 -1.30 4.58 0.05
N ARG A 67 -0.08 5.03 0.32
CA ARG A 67 1.16 4.31 0.04
C ARG A 67 2.17 4.44 1.17
N GLN A 68 3.13 3.53 1.19
CA GLN A 68 4.32 3.59 2.03
C GLN A 68 5.54 3.19 1.19
N THR A 69 6.66 3.89 1.38
CA THR A 69 7.92 3.53 0.72
C THR A 69 8.40 2.16 1.22
N ILE A 70 8.86 1.31 0.31
CA ILE A 70 9.50 0.03 0.64
C ILE A 70 10.99 0.30 0.80
N HIS A 71 11.54 -0.04 1.97
CA HIS A 71 12.96 0.14 2.28
C HIS A 71 13.75 -1.15 2.09
N ASP A 72 13.15 -2.29 2.41
CA ASP A 72 13.86 -3.56 2.43
C ASP A 72 12.90 -4.75 2.26
N LEU A 73 13.45 -5.88 1.83
CA LEU A 73 12.77 -7.17 1.75
C LEU A 73 13.52 -8.17 2.63
N GLN A 74 12.88 -8.63 3.70
CA GLN A 74 13.53 -9.51 4.66
C GLN A 74 12.89 -10.88 4.69
N GLN A 75 13.71 -11.92 4.82
CA GLN A 75 13.20 -13.26 5.06
C GLN A 75 12.65 -13.35 6.49
N VAL A 76 11.45 -13.90 6.61
CA VAL A 76 10.82 -14.20 7.89
C VAL A 76 10.60 -15.70 7.99
N ASP A 77 11.16 -16.28 9.05
CA ASP A 77 10.86 -17.63 9.49
C ASP A 77 9.84 -17.56 10.64
N MET A 78 8.76 -18.33 10.52
CA MET A 78 7.74 -18.46 11.58
C MET A 78 7.69 -19.88 12.18
N GLY A 79 8.72 -20.70 11.94
CA GLY A 79 8.86 -22.03 12.52
C GLY A 79 8.03 -23.13 11.85
N ASP A 80 7.37 -22.83 10.73
CA ASP A 80 6.55 -23.78 9.96
C ASP A 80 7.19 -24.23 8.64
N GLY A 81 8.47 -23.88 8.43
CA GLY A 81 9.23 -24.24 7.23
C GLY A 81 8.82 -23.47 5.96
N ILE A 82 7.88 -22.52 6.05
CA ILE A 82 7.47 -21.69 4.92
C ILE A 82 8.27 -20.38 4.95
N SER A 83 9.16 -20.22 3.97
CA SER A 83 9.86 -18.95 3.76
C SER A 83 8.87 -17.85 3.37
N ARG A 84 8.91 -16.73 4.10
CA ARG A 84 8.07 -15.56 3.87
C ARG A 84 8.91 -14.32 3.65
N CYS A 85 8.33 -13.35 2.95
CA CYS A 85 8.94 -12.06 2.70
C CYS A 85 8.24 -10.99 3.56
N ALA A 86 8.98 -10.36 4.46
CA ALA A 86 8.62 -9.11 5.09
C ALA A 86 8.94 -7.95 4.13
N LEU A 87 7.91 -7.19 3.77
CA LEU A 87 8.07 -5.86 3.21
C LEU A 87 8.35 -4.92 4.37
N VAL A 88 9.57 -4.38 4.45
CA VAL A 88 9.93 -3.36 5.43
C VAL A 88 9.58 -2.00 4.85
N LEU A 89 8.54 -1.40 5.40
CA LEU A 89 7.94 -0.16 4.94
C LEU A 89 8.39 1.02 5.80
N ASP A 90 8.29 2.23 5.26
CA ASP A 90 8.36 3.44 6.07
C ASP A 90 7.17 3.48 7.03
N ALA A 91 7.34 3.99 8.25
CA ALA A 91 6.22 4.19 9.17
C ALA A 91 5.27 5.31 8.70
N GLU A 92 5.72 6.23 7.85
CA GLU A 92 4.86 7.28 7.28
C GLU A 92 3.91 6.69 6.22
N VAL A 93 2.62 6.70 6.52
CA VAL A 93 1.55 6.43 5.54
C VAL A 93 1.22 7.72 4.79
N ILE A 94 1.49 7.73 3.49
CA ILE A 94 1.24 8.87 2.61
C ILE A 94 -0.08 8.65 1.90
N ARG A 95 -1.04 9.57 2.04
CA ARG A 95 -2.32 9.48 1.31
C ARG A 95 -2.13 9.79 -0.16
N THR A 96 -2.89 9.12 -1.01
CA THR A 96 -2.87 9.32 -2.46
C THR A 96 -4.20 9.86 -2.96
N GLU A 97 -4.21 10.42 -4.16
CA GLU A 97 -5.44 10.58 -4.93
C GLU A 97 -6.15 9.22 -5.04
N ALA A 98 -7.49 9.26 -5.01
CA ALA A 98 -8.30 8.05 -5.08
C ALA A 98 -8.20 7.43 -6.48
N ALA A 99 -7.73 6.18 -6.55
CA ALA A 99 -7.66 5.44 -7.82
C ALA A 99 -8.37 4.09 -7.70
N PRO A 100 -9.57 3.93 -8.29
CA PRO A 100 -10.30 2.66 -8.30
C PRO A 100 -9.49 1.54 -8.97
N ARG A 101 -9.58 0.31 -8.42
CA ARG A 101 -8.94 -0.89 -8.95
C ARG A 101 -9.93 -2.03 -9.05
N ARG A 102 -9.87 -2.76 -10.17
CA ARG A 102 -10.65 -3.99 -10.35
C ARG A 102 -10.27 -5.00 -9.27
N PRO A 103 -11.20 -5.87 -8.84
CA PRO A 103 -10.88 -6.93 -7.88
C PRO A 103 -9.70 -7.79 -8.35
N PHE A 104 -8.77 -8.06 -7.43
CA PHE A 104 -7.63 -8.96 -7.63
C PHE A 104 -7.33 -9.68 -6.32
N GLN A 105 -6.48 -10.71 -6.37
CA GLN A 105 -6.07 -11.45 -5.18
C GLN A 105 -4.59 -11.19 -4.87
N GLY A 106 -4.28 -10.98 -3.60
CA GLY A 106 -2.92 -10.82 -3.10
C GLY A 106 -2.34 -9.44 -3.41
N TRP A 107 -1.29 -9.41 -4.24
CA TRP A 107 -0.61 -8.20 -4.68
C TRP A 107 -0.30 -8.27 -6.18
N ARG A 108 -0.05 -7.10 -6.78
CA ARG A 108 0.38 -6.95 -8.17
C ARG A 108 1.46 -5.88 -8.25
N TYR A 109 2.26 -5.92 -9.30
CA TYR A 109 3.11 -4.79 -9.62
C TYR A 109 2.27 -3.61 -10.13
N LEU A 110 2.77 -2.41 -9.87
CA LEU A 110 2.18 -1.15 -10.29
C LEU A 110 3.29 -0.32 -10.95
N GLU A 111 3.15 -0.08 -12.24
CA GLU A 111 4.09 0.75 -12.99
C GLU A 111 4.03 2.20 -12.46
N PRO A 112 5.17 2.91 -12.35
CA PRO A 112 5.19 4.28 -11.81
C PRO A 112 4.25 5.26 -12.52
N ALA A 113 4.05 5.07 -13.83
CA ALA A 113 3.14 5.90 -14.63
C ALA A 113 1.65 5.70 -14.25
N ASP A 114 1.30 4.56 -13.67
CA ASP A 114 -0.07 4.21 -13.25
C ASP A 114 -0.33 4.51 -11.76
N SER A 115 0.68 4.99 -11.04
CA SER A 115 0.59 5.30 -9.62
C SER A 115 -0.16 6.60 -9.38
N PRO A 116 -1.17 6.62 -8.48
CA PRO A 116 -1.82 7.87 -8.11
C PRO A 116 -0.85 8.82 -7.41
N ARG A 117 -1.07 10.12 -7.56
CA ARG A 117 -0.24 11.15 -6.94
C ARG A 117 -0.49 11.22 -5.44
N ASP A 118 0.49 11.72 -4.70
CA ASP A 118 0.34 12.00 -3.27
C ASP A 118 -0.60 13.18 -3.04
N LEU A 119 -1.42 13.09 -2.00
CA LEU A 119 -2.17 14.24 -1.53
C LEU A 119 -1.24 15.21 -0.77
N PRO A 120 -1.43 16.53 -0.92
CA PRO A 120 -0.68 17.52 -0.15
C PRO A 120 -0.83 17.30 1.36
N LYS A 121 0.28 17.41 2.11
CA LYS A 121 0.27 17.38 3.56
C LYS A 121 -0.61 18.54 4.07
N GLY A 122 -1.78 18.22 4.63
CA GLY A 122 -2.75 19.20 5.15
C GLY A 122 -4.19 19.05 4.65
N ARG A 123 -4.44 18.28 3.58
CA ARG A 123 -5.80 18.09 3.03
C ARG A 123 -6.62 16.97 3.69
N ALA A 124 -6.15 16.44 4.83
CA ALA A 124 -6.78 15.33 5.54
C ALA A 124 -8.15 15.68 6.19
N LYS A 125 -8.65 16.90 6.00
CA LYS A 125 -9.90 17.42 6.60
C LYS A 125 -10.94 17.92 5.58
N ASP A 126 -10.74 17.71 4.29
CA ASP A 126 -11.88 17.76 3.38
C ASP A 126 -12.62 16.43 3.59
N ASP A 127 -13.87 16.49 4.08
CA ASP A 127 -14.71 15.31 4.38
C ASP A 127 -14.49 14.25 3.30
N PRO A 128 -14.00 13.05 3.64
CA PRO A 128 -13.77 12.03 2.65
C PRO A 128 -15.11 11.78 1.98
N LEU A 129 -15.16 12.07 0.68
CA LEU A 129 -16.30 11.69 -0.12
C LEU A 129 -16.56 10.21 0.18
N PRO A 130 -17.75 9.82 0.67
CA PRO A 130 -18.01 8.45 1.06
C PRO A 130 -17.53 7.53 -0.05
N ALA A 131 -16.83 6.44 0.26
CA ALA A 131 -16.22 5.58 -0.77
C ALA A 131 -17.23 5.16 -1.85
N ALA A 132 -18.50 4.98 -1.46
CA ALA A 132 -19.62 4.75 -2.36
C ALA A 132 -19.88 5.91 -3.34
N LEU A 133 -19.75 7.16 -2.90
CA LEU A 133 -19.89 8.35 -3.75
C LEU A 133 -18.67 8.56 -4.64
N ALA A 134 -17.46 8.28 -4.16
CA ALA A 134 -16.25 8.32 -4.99
C ALA A 134 -16.29 7.25 -6.10
N GLN A 135 -16.79 6.05 -5.78
CA GLN A 135 -17.05 4.99 -6.77
C GLN A 135 -18.13 5.41 -7.77
N ALA A 136 -19.26 5.95 -7.29
CA ALA A 136 -20.34 6.41 -8.16
C ALA A 136 -19.90 7.55 -9.10
N LEU A 137 -19.09 8.50 -8.62
CA LEU A 137 -18.55 9.57 -9.47
C LEU A 137 -17.55 9.06 -10.50
N ALA A 138 -16.73 8.05 -10.16
CA ALA A 138 -15.84 7.40 -11.11
C ALA A 138 -16.61 6.62 -12.19
N GLU A 139 -17.79 6.07 -11.86
CA GLU A 139 -18.69 5.43 -12.83
C GLU A 139 -19.41 6.45 -13.74
N ILE A 140 -19.71 7.65 -13.22
CA ILE A 140 -20.40 8.71 -13.98
C ILE A 140 -19.42 9.53 -14.85
N GLY A 141 -18.13 9.63 -14.48
CA GLY A 141 -17.08 10.33 -15.22
C GLY A 141 -16.56 9.60 -16.46
N LEU A 142 -17.41 8.82 -17.14
CA LEU A 142 -17.03 8.01 -18.29
C LEU A 142 -16.87 8.86 -19.57
N ARG A 143 -15.71 9.51 -19.73
CA ARG A 143 -14.84 9.55 -20.93
C ARG A 143 -13.67 10.51 -20.75
#